data_AF-A0A434ET22-F1
#
_entry.id   AF-A0A434ET22-F1
#
_cell.length_a   1.000
_cell.length_b   1.000
_cell.length_c   1.000
_cell.angle_alpha   90.00
_cell.angle_beta   90.00
_cell.angle_gamma   90.00
#
_symmetry.space_group_name_H-M   'P 1'
#
loop_
_entity.id
_entity.type
_entity.pdbx_description
1 polymer ?
#
loop_
_entity_poly.entity_id
_entity_poly.type
_entity_poly.pdbx_seq_one_letter_code
_entity_poly.pdbx_strand_id
1 'polypeptide(L)' 'LTIYDMAKAADRGMVISGVRLVEKTGGKSGDYKADA' A
#
# COMPACT_ATOMS: atom_id res chain seq x y z
N LEU A 1 -2.66 7.37 3.87
CA LEU A 1 -3.27 7.95 5.09
C LEU A 1 -3.33 9.47 5.02
N THR A 2 -2.22 10.18 4.80
CA THR A 2 -2.22 11.65 4.63
C THR A 2 -3.18 12.14 3.54
N ILE A 3 -3.24 11.44 2.40
CA ILE A 3 -4.18 11.76 1.31
C ILE A 3 -5.64 11.68 1.78
N TYR A 4 -5.98 10.67 2.58
CA TYR A 4 -7.31 10.56 3.15
C TYR A 4 -7.59 11.75 4.08
N ASP A 5 -6.64 12.13 4.93
CA ASP A 5 -6.82 13.26 5.85
C ASP A 5 -7.07 14.59 5.13
N MET A 6 -6.36 14.84 4.02
CA MET A 6 -6.53 16.03 3.19
C MET A 6 -7.86 16.02 2.41
N ALA A 7 -8.37 14.86 2.00
CA ALA A 7 -9.52 14.74 1.11
C ALA A 7 -10.84 14.34 1.81
N LYS A 8 -10.80 13.91 3.07
CA LYS A 8 -11.99 13.43 3.82
C LYS A 8 -13.13 14.44 3.93
N ALA A 9 -12.85 15.73 3.76
CA ALA A 9 -13.87 16.77 3.76
C ALA A 9 -14.75 16.72 2.49
N ALA A 10 -14.17 16.28 1.37
CA ALA A 10 -14.88 16.11 0.10
C ALA A 10 -15.59 14.76 0.03
N ASP A 11 -14.93 13.68 0.44
CA ASP A 11 -15.51 12.34 0.51
C ASP A 11 -14.97 11.54 1.70
N ARG A 12 -15.87 11.13 2.60
CA ARG A 12 -15.55 10.30 3.77
C ARG A 12 -15.58 8.80 3.49
N GLY A 13 -16.13 8.39 2.36
CA GLY A 13 -16.23 6.99 1.94
C GLY A 13 -14.99 6.46 1.23
N MET A 14 -13.96 7.29 1.06
CA MET A 14 -12.73 6.92 0.35
C MET A 14 -12.07 5.68 0.97
N VAL A 15 -11.74 4.71 0.12
CA VAL A 15 -11.03 3.48 0.53
C VAL A 15 -9.63 3.48 -0.05
N ILE A 16 -8.63 3.26 0.80
CA ILE A 16 -7.27 2.97 0.37
C ILE A 16 -7.16 1.47 0.13
N SER A 17 -6.98 1.06 -1.12
CA SER A 17 -6.89 -0.34 -1.56
C SER A 17 -5.52 -0.67 -2.14
N GLY A 18 -5.26 -1.97 -2.38
CA GLY A 18 -4.06 -2.42 -3.09
C GLY A 18 -2.76 -2.30 -2.29
N VAL A 19 -2.84 -2.11 -0.97
CA VAL A 19 -1.67 -2.07 -0.09
C VAL A 19 -1.11 -3.48 0.05
N ARG A 20 0.02 -3.75 -0.60
CA ARG A 20 0.74 -5.02 -0.52
C ARG A 20 2.24 -4.83 -0.69
N LEU A 21 3.02 -5.84 -0.31
CA LEU A 21 4.44 -5.90 -0.63
C LEU A 21 4.60 -6.20 -2.13
N VAL A 22 5.37 -5.38 -2.85
CA VAL A 22 5.66 -5.60 -4.28
C VAL A 22 7.00 -6.29 -4.46
N GLU A 23 7.99 -5.87 -3.67
CA GLU A 23 9.33 -6.43 -3.72
C GLU A 23 9.97 -6.34 -2.33
N LYS A 24 10.77 -7.33 -1.99
CA LYS A 24 11.67 -7.30 -0.83
C LYS A 24 12.95 -8.00 -1.24
N THR A 25 14.09 -7.42 -0.89
CA THR A 25 15.39 -8.06 -1.09
C THR A 25 16.06 -8.33 0.25
N GLY A 26 16.79 -9.45 0.33
CA GLY A 26 17.60 -9.82 1.49
C GLY A 26 16.88 -10.44 2.70
N GLY A 27 17.69 -10.99 3.59
CA GLY A 27 17.27 -11.77 4.77
C GLY A 27 17.27 -13.28 4.50
N LYS A 28 16.99 -14.08 5.55
CA LYS A 28 17.00 -15.56 5.48
C LYS A 28 16.07 -16.12 4.40
N SER A 29 14.98 -15.41 4.11
CA SER A 29 13.95 -15.81 3.14
C SER A 29 14.28 -15.49 1.68
N GLY A 30 15.39 -14.77 1.43
CA GLY A 30 15.77 -14.33 0.08
C GLY A 30 14.87 -13.23 -0.49
N ASP A 31 15.00 -13.04 -1.80
CA ASP A 31 14.28 -12.01 -2.54
C ASP A 31 12.84 -12.44 -2.86
N TYR A 32 11.90 -11.53 -2.68
CA TYR A 32 10.48 -11.71 -2.97
C TYR A 32 10.06 -10.68 -4.01
N LYS A 33 9.29 -11.12 -5.00
CA LYS A 33 8.64 -10.27 -6.00
C LYS A 33 7.19 -10.73 -6.16
N ALA A 34 6.25 -9.80 -6.03
CA ALA A 34 4.84 -10.11 -6.16
C ALA A 34 4.45 -10.34 -7.63
N ASP A 35 3.58 -11.31 -7.87
CA ASP A 35 3.03 -11.57 -9.20
C ASP A 35 2.16 -10.40 -9.70
N ALA A 36 2.12 -10.26 -11.02
CA ALA A 36 1.42 -9.20 -11.75
C ALA A 36 -0.10 -9.33 -11.66
#